data_AF-A0A945U9M5-F1
#
_entry.id   AF-A0A945U9M5-F1
#
_cell.length_a   1.000
_cell.length_b   1.000
_cell.length_c   1.000
_cell.angle_alpha   90.00
_cell.angle_beta   90.00
_cell.angle_gamma   90.00
#
_symmetry.space_group_name_H-M   'P 1'
#
loop_
_entity.id
_entity.type
_entity.pdbx_description
1 polymer ?
#
loop_
_entity_poly.entity_id
_entity_poly.type
_entity_poly.pdbx_seq_one_letter_code
_entity_poly.pdbx_strand_id
1 'polypeptide(L)'
;MLTQAQNQIIYLMFMSGILFLGLNFVAYSLIFPGPKGSKRIGYLFIACGLLAYLIQLMYQGLLALDYPPDNINNLLLSGFVIPTFFISIAYYRVKRNRMESNEIKNKEGHETH
;
A
#
# COMPACT_ATOMS: atom_id res chain seq x y z
N MET A 1 32.30 7.84 -3.87
CA MET A 1 31.29 8.00 -4.94
C MET A 1 30.54 6.68 -5.02
N LEU A 2 29.21 6.67 -4.91
CA LEU A 2 28.44 5.43 -5.01
C LEU A 2 28.56 4.87 -6.43
N THR A 3 28.66 3.55 -6.57
CA THR A 3 28.65 2.92 -7.89
C THR A 3 27.26 3.05 -8.53
N GLN A 4 27.18 2.96 -9.85
CA GLN A 4 25.91 3.02 -10.57
C GLN A 4 24.91 1.98 -10.02
N ALA A 5 25.38 0.75 -9.77
CA ALA A 5 24.57 -0.30 -9.15
C ALA A 5 24.08 0.07 -7.74
N GLN A 6 24.91 0.69 -6.90
CA GLN A 6 24.50 1.13 -5.56
C GLN A 6 23.41 2.20 -5.61
N ASN A 7 23.53 3.18 -6.52
CA ASN A 7 22.50 4.20 -6.72
C ASN A 7 21.17 3.58 -7.18
N GLN A 8 21.24 2.60 -8.08
CA GLN A 8 20.08 1.87 -8.56
C GLN A 8 19.37 1.11 -7.43
N ILE A 9 20.13 0.44 -6.56
CA ILE A 9 19.58 -0.29 -5.41
C ILE A 9 18.91 0.69 -4.44
N ILE A 10 19.55 1.82 -4.13
CA ILE A 10 18.96 2.86 -3.26
C ILE A 10 17.65 3.39 -3.87
N TYR A 11 17.62 3.63 -5.18
CA TYR A 11 16.40 4.04 -5.90
C TYR A 11 15.29 3.00 -5.78
N LEU A 12 15.61 1.71 -5.94
CA LEU A 12 14.65 0.62 -5.81
C LEU A 12 14.13 0.47 -4.37
N MET A 13 14.98 0.62 -3.36
CA MET A 13 14.57 0.62 -1.95
C MET A 13 13.62 1.79 -1.65
N PHE A 14 13.94 2.98 -2.16
CA PHE A 14 13.10 4.16 -2.00
C PHE A 14 11.73 3.99 -2.67
N MET A 15 11.71 3.50 -3.91
CA MET A 15 10.46 3.22 -4.63
C MET A 15 9.63 2.14 -3.93
N SER A 16 10.26 1.09 -3.40
CA SER A 16 9.57 0.08 -2.58
C SER A 16 8.87 0.69 -1.37
N GLY A 17 9.50 1.67 -0.70
CA GLY A 17 8.90 2.42 0.40
C GLY A 17 7.67 3.24 -0.03
N ILE A 18 7.75 3.92 -1.18
CA ILE A 18 6.60 4.69 -1.73
C ILE A 18 5.46 3.74 -2.10
N LEU A 19 5.77 2.60 -2.72
CA LEU A 19 4.80 1.57 -3.07
C LEU A 19 4.06 1.06 -1.83
N PHE A 20 4.79 0.80 -0.75
CA PHE A 20 4.21 0.41 0.55
C PHE A 20 3.25 1.48 1.08
N LEU A 21 3.68 2.74 1.13
CA LEU A 21 2.88 3.87 1.61
C LEU A 21 1.60 4.05 0.78
N GLY A 22 1.70 3.95 -0.55
CA GLY A 22 0.55 4.09 -1.44
C GLY A 22 -0.43 2.93 -1.33
N LEU A 23 0.05 1.68 -1.27
CA LEU A 23 -0.81 0.50 -1.07
C LEU A 23 -1.53 0.56 0.28
N ASN A 24 -0.83 1.04 1.31
CA ASN A 24 -1.39 1.28 2.63
C ASN A 24 -2.53 2.33 2.58
N PHE A 25 -2.33 3.46 1.88
CA PHE A 25 -3.36 4.47 1.67
C PHE A 25 -4.58 3.93 0.91
N VAL A 26 -4.37 3.09 -0.12
CA VAL A 26 -5.44 2.43 -0.86
C VAL A 26 -6.24 1.50 0.08
N ALA A 27 -5.56 0.66 0.86
CA ALA A 27 -6.20 -0.24 1.82
C ALA A 27 -7.02 0.51 2.88
N TYR A 28 -6.47 1.59 3.44
CA TYR A 28 -7.18 2.44 4.39
C TYR A 28 -8.45 3.03 3.80
N SER A 29 -8.35 3.59 2.60
CA SER A 29 -9.46 4.24 1.90
C SER A 29 -10.58 3.26 1.53
N LEU A 30 -10.25 1.98 1.29
CA LEU A 30 -11.23 0.92 1.06
C LEU A 30 -11.98 0.51 2.33
N ILE A 31 -11.31 0.46 3.48
CA ILE A 31 -11.90 -0.05 4.74
C ILE A 31 -12.69 1.02 5.49
N PHE A 32 -12.29 2.28 5.36
CA PHE A 32 -12.99 3.44 5.91
C PHE A 32 -13.59 4.28 4.78
N PRO A 33 -14.67 3.80 4.13
CA PRO A 33 -15.35 4.58 3.10
C PRO A 33 -15.87 5.88 3.75
N GLY A 34 -15.42 7.02 3.24
CA GLY A 34 -15.89 8.32 3.70
C GLY A 34 -17.39 8.51 3.43
N PRO A 35 -18.04 9.52 4.05
CA PRO A 35 -19.47 9.77 3.88
C PRO A 35 -19.85 9.94 2.41
N LYS A 36 -21.09 9.51 2.07
CA LYS A 36 -21.65 9.54 0.70
C LYS A 36 -21.52 10.96 0.11
N GLY A 37 -20.61 11.13 -0.86
CA GLY A 37 -20.26 12.43 -1.46
C GLY A 37 -18.77 12.79 -1.42
N SER A 38 -17.93 11.98 -0.77
CA SER A 38 -16.49 12.26 -0.66
C SER A 38 -15.74 12.03 -1.98
N LYS A 39 -14.95 13.04 -2.41
CA LYS A 39 -13.98 12.96 -3.54
C LYS A 39 -12.87 11.90 -3.35
N ARG A 40 -12.85 11.18 -2.22
CA ARG A 40 -11.88 10.12 -1.89
C ARG A 40 -11.78 9.00 -2.91
N ILE A 41 -12.88 8.64 -3.59
CA ILE A 41 -12.83 7.66 -4.69
C ILE A 41 -11.99 8.18 -5.86
N GLY A 42 -12.07 9.47 -6.19
CA GLY A 42 -11.20 10.06 -7.21
C GLY A 42 -9.72 10.01 -6.80
N TYR A 43 -9.41 10.35 -5.55
CA TYR A 43 -8.04 10.23 -5.02
C TYR A 43 -7.54 8.77 -4.98
N LEU A 44 -8.43 7.80 -4.74
CA LEU A 44 -8.10 6.38 -4.80
C LEU A 44 -7.69 5.98 -6.22
N PHE A 45 -8.46 6.37 -7.24
CA PHE A 45 -8.13 6.07 -8.63
C PHE A 45 -6.82 6.72 -9.06
N ILE A 46 -6.59 7.98 -8.67
CA ILE A 46 -5.33 8.69 -8.93
C ILE A 46 -4.16 7.97 -8.25
N ALA A 47 -4.33 7.55 -6.99
CA ALA A 47 -3.32 6.79 -6.26
C ALA A 47 -3.01 5.44 -6.94
N CYS A 48 -4.03 4.70 -7.38
CA CYS A 48 -3.83 3.46 -8.14
C CYS A 48 -3.06 3.68 -9.45
N GLY A 49 -3.36 4.74 -10.19
CA GLY A 49 -2.64 5.09 -11.42
C GLY A 49 -1.17 5.45 -11.14
N LEU A 50 -0.92 6.24 -10.10
CA LEU A 50 0.45 6.57 -9.64
C LEU A 50 1.22 5.33 -9.20
N LEU A 51 0.56 4.39 -8.50
CA LEU A 51 1.19 3.14 -8.09
C LEU A 51 1.52 2.24 -9.28
N ALA A 52 0.65 2.17 -10.28
CA ALA A 52 0.93 1.43 -11.52
C ALA A 52 2.15 2.02 -12.25
N TYR A 53 2.23 3.36 -12.33
CA TYR A 53 3.41 4.03 -12.89
C TYR A 53 4.68 3.77 -12.07
N LEU A 54 4.55 3.74 -10.74
CA LEU A 54 5.67 3.47 -9.85
C LEU A 54 6.21 2.03 -10.00
N ILE A 55 5.33 1.04 -10.19
CA ILE A 55 5.73 -0.33 -10.51
C ILE A 55 6.50 -0.36 -11.83
N GLN A 56 6.09 0.42 -12.83
CA GLN A 56 6.81 0.54 -14.10
C GLN A 56 8.23 1.12 -13.92
N LEU A 57 8.39 2.13 -13.05
CA LEU A 57 9.70 2.67 -12.70
C LEU A 57 10.58 1.63 -12.00
N MET A 58 10.01 0.83 -11.10
CA MET A 58 10.73 -0.28 -10.45
C MET A 58 11.14 -1.36 -11.45
N TYR A 59 10.28 -1.69 -12.41
CA TYR A 59 10.58 -2.63 -13.49
C TYR A 59 11.79 -2.17 -14.31
N GLN A 60 11.82 -0.90 -14.72
CA GLN A 60 12.97 -0.32 -15.41
C GLN A 60 14.23 -0.29 -14.55
N GLY A 61 14.09 -0.01 -13.25
CA GLY A 61 15.21 -0.03 -12.30
C GLY A 61 15.83 -1.42 -12.13
N LEU A 62 15.02 -2.48 -12.10
CA LEU A 62 15.52 -3.87 -12.07
C LEU A 62 16.12 -4.29 -13.41
N LEU A 63 15.54 -3.90 -14.54
CA LEU A 63 16.11 -4.18 -15.86
C LEU A 63 17.52 -3.60 -16.01
N ALA A 64 17.71 -2.38 -15.55
CA ALA A 64 19.02 -1.72 -15.59
C ALA A 64 20.01 -2.27 -14.54
N LEU A 65 19.59 -3.24 -13.72
CA LEU A 65 20.43 -4.07 -12.86
C LEU A 65 20.74 -5.44 -13.48
N ASP A 66 20.46 -5.62 -14.78
CA ASP A 66 20.57 -6.88 -15.54
C ASP A 66 19.73 -8.04 -14.97
N TYR A 67 18.59 -7.72 -14.33
CA TYR A 67 17.68 -8.75 -13.82
C TYR A 67 16.86 -9.38 -14.97
N PRO A 68 16.57 -10.70 -14.94
CA PRO A 68 15.85 -11.36 -16.03
C PRO A 68 14.40 -10.82 -16.17
N PRO A 69 14.01 -10.28 -17.33
CA PRO A 69 12.70 -9.63 -17.52
C PRO A 69 11.51 -10.52 -17.17
N ASP A 70 11.64 -11.83 -17.47
CA ASP A 70 10.60 -12.83 -17.22
C ASP A 70 10.29 -13.00 -15.72
N ASN A 71 11.29 -12.74 -14.86
CA ASN A 71 11.16 -12.89 -13.42
C ASN A 71 10.81 -11.58 -12.71
N ILE A 72 11.06 -10.41 -13.31
CA ILE A 72 10.86 -9.11 -12.66
C ILE A 72 9.38 -8.89 -12.31
N ASN A 73 8.47 -9.14 -13.26
CA ASN A 73 7.04 -8.94 -13.01
C ASN A 73 6.52 -9.87 -11.92
N ASN A 74 6.97 -11.13 -11.95
CA ASN A 74 6.57 -12.10 -10.95
C ASN A 74 7.13 -11.70 -9.57
N LEU A 75 8.38 -11.24 -9.49
CA LEU A 75 9.00 -10.76 -8.27
C LEU A 75 8.32 -9.51 -7.70
N LEU A 76 8.04 -8.50 -8.53
CA LEU A 76 7.38 -7.26 -8.09
C LEU A 76 5.95 -7.52 -7.62
N LEU A 77 5.17 -8.26 -8.41
CA LEU A 77 3.76 -8.50 -8.11
C LEU A 77 3.58 -9.51 -6.97
N SER A 78 4.17 -10.70 -7.07
CA SER A 78 4.01 -11.77 -6.08
C SER A 78 4.87 -11.55 -4.83
N GLY A 79 6.05 -10.95 -4.97
CA GLY A 79 6.98 -10.74 -3.86
C GLY A 79 6.68 -9.49 -3.04
N PHE A 80 6.15 -8.43 -3.66
CA PHE A 80 5.99 -7.15 -2.95
C PHE A 80 4.55 -6.62 -2.96
N VAL A 81 3.94 -6.46 -4.14
CA VAL A 81 2.62 -5.80 -4.26
C VAL A 81 1.53 -6.59 -3.55
N ILE A 82 1.39 -7.88 -3.87
CA ILE A 82 0.33 -8.73 -3.33
C ILE A 82 0.44 -8.86 -1.80
N PRO A 83 1.58 -9.29 -1.22
CA PRO A 83 1.69 -9.44 0.23
C PRO A 83 1.43 -8.13 0.97
N THR A 84 2.01 -7.03 0.49
CA THR A 84 1.86 -5.71 1.12
C THR A 84 0.42 -5.22 1.12
N PHE A 85 -0.30 -5.45 0.01
CA PHE A 85 -1.70 -5.09 -0.11
C PHE A 85 -2.59 -5.88 0.86
N PHE A 86 -2.42 -7.20 0.93
CA PHE A 86 -3.19 -8.06 1.83
C PHE A 86 -2.89 -7.76 3.31
N ILE A 87 -1.63 -7.55 3.67
CA ILE A 87 -1.23 -7.18 5.04
C ILE A 87 -1.89 -5.85 5.43
N SER A 88 -1.85 -4.86 4.54
CA SER A 88 -2.47 -3.55 4.80
C SER A 88 -3.98 -3.67 4.99
N ILE A 89 -4.67 -4.45 4.17
CA ILE A 89 -6.12 -4.71 4.31
C ILE A 89 -6.40 -5.42 5.64
N ALA A 90 -5.67 -6.48 5.95
CA ALA A 90 -5.86 -7.25 7.18
C ALA A 90 -5.66 -6.36 8.41
N TYR A 91 -4.60 -5.56 8.42
CA TYR A 91 -4.30 -4.60 9.49
C TYR A 91 -5.46 -3.63 9.72
N TYR A 92 -5.96 -2.99 8.67
CA TYR A 92 -7.06 -2.02 8.80
C TYR A 92 -8.40 -2.67 9.13
N ARG A 93 -8.66 -3.90 8.68
CA ARG A 93 -9.86 -4.66 9.08
C ARG A 93 -9.83 -4.96 10.58
N VAL A 94 -8.71 -5.46 11.10
CA VAL A 94 -8.55 -5.71 12.53
C VAL A 94 -8.69 -4.42 13.33
N LYS A 95 -8.09 -3.31 12.84
CA LYS A 95 -8.20 -1.99 13.46
C LYS A 95 -9.64 -1.50 13.51
N ARG A 96 -10.41 -1.66 12.43
CA ARG A 96 -11.83 -1.30 12.37
C ARG A 96 -12.66 -2.13 13.35
N ASN A 97 -12.48 -3.46 13.37
CA ASN A 97 -13.19 -4.33 14.30
C ASN A 97 -12.89 -3.97 15.78
N ARG A 98 -11.65 -3.58 16.09
CA ARG A 98 -11.29 -3.09 17.44
C ARG A 98 -11.98 -1.78 17.80
N MET A 99 -12.09 -0.84 16.85
CA MET A 99 -12.81 0.42 17.07
C MET A 99 -14.29 0.17 17.35
N GLU A 100 -14.95 -0.65 16.53
CA GLU A 100 -16.37 -1.00 16.70
C GLU A 100 -16.60 -1.74 18.04
N SER A 101 -15.72 -2.68 18.43
CA SER A 101 -15.82 -3.38 19.71
C SER A 101 -15.60 -2.46 20.93
N ASN A 102 -14.70 -1.48 20.85
CA ASN A 102 -14.50 -0.50 21.91
C ASN A 102 -15.66 0.50 22.00
N GLU A 103 -16.29 0.85 20.87
CA GLU A 103 -17.44 1.74 20.85
C GLU A 103 -18.68 1.11 21.52
N ILE A 104 -18.89 -0.21 21.32
CA ILE A 104 -19.96 -0.96 21.98
C ILE A 104 -19.74 -1.01 23.49
N LYS A 105 -18.53 -1.34 23.95
CA LYS A 105 -18.20 -1.38 25.38
C LYS A 105 -18.39 -0.04 26.09
N ASN A 106 -18.09 1.08 25.42
CA ASN A 106 -18.29 2.41 25.98
C ASN A 106 -19.77 2.82 26.06
N LYS A 107 -20.64 2.32 25.17
CA LYS A 107 -22.09 2.56 25.24
C LYS A 107 -22.73 1.76 26.37
N GLU A 108 -22.34 0.50 26.55
CA GLU A 108 -22.85 -0.35 27.64
C GLU A 108 -22.47 0.15 29.04
N GLY A 109 -21.29 0.77 29.21
CA GLY A 109 -20.89 1.38 30.49
C GLY A 109 -21.60 2.69 30.84
N HIS A 110 -22.25 3.34 29.87
CA HIS A 110 -22.95 4.61 30.06
C HIS A 110 -24.44 4.44 30.39
N GLU A 111 -25.02 3.26 30.14
CA GLU A 111 -26.43 2.94 30.47
C GLU A 111 -26.60 2.38 31.90
N THR A 112 -25.51 2.11 32.62
CA THR A 112 -25.52 1.56 33.99
C THR A 112 -25.22 2.58 35.10
N HIS A 113 -25.19 3.88 34.79
CA HIS A 113 -24.92 4.95 35.76
C HIS A 113 -26.07 5.95 35.89
#